data_AF-A0A3N8GT30-F1
#
_entry.id   AF-A0A3N8GT30-F1
#
_cell.length_a   1.000
_cell.length_b   1.000
_cell.length_c   1.000
_cell.angle_alpha   90.00
_cell.angle_beta   90.00
_cell.angle_gamma   90.00
#
_symmetry.space_group_name_H-M   'P 1'
#
loop_
_entity.id
_entity.type
_entity.pdbx_description
1 polymer ?
#
loop_
_entity_poly.entity_id
_entity_poly.type
_entity_poly.pdbx_seq_one_letter_code
_entity_poly.pdbx_strand_id
1 'polypeptide(L)'
;MMSPVYNNLGQLTPMKLLYGRGAPANNVGNDGDSYINLDNSFMFGPKTGGVWPSGYSIKGDKGDKGDTGDVNKTPIARMNVTGNGLDLDLSTGIGCFNATINSPQTAITISNPATDANFVRSFSLVLKQGTGSNKVSTWPAIIKWNGGVAPVLSYAQGVSDAFMFETYDGGKSYVGYFVGNNIPA
;
A
#
# COMPACT_ATOMS: atom_id res chain seq x y z
N MET A 1 -31.27 -3.24 37.98
CA MET A 1 -29.99 -2.58 38.31
C MET A 1 -29.26 -3.47 39.29
N MET A 2 -27.96 -3.73 39.08
CA MET A 2 -27.19 -4.62 39.96
C MET A 2 -26.92 -3.88 41.28
N SER A 3 -27.33 -4.45 42.41
CA SER A 3 -27.14 -3.82 43.73
C SER A 3 -25.65 -3.80 44.08
N PRO A 4 -25.15 -2.73 44.72
CA PRO A 4 -23.76 -2.69 45.18
C PRO A 4 -23.49 -3.81 46.19
N VAL A 5 -22.36 -4.50 46.04
CA VAL A 5 -21.91 -5.51 47.02
C VAL A 5 -21.13 -4.80 48.12
N TYR A 6 -21.50 -5.07 49.37
CA TYR A 6 -20.86 -4.51 50.56
C TYR A 6 -20.13 -5.61 51.34
N ASN A 7 -18.98 -5.29 51.92
CA ASN A 7 -18.30 -6.18 52.87
C ASN A 7 -19.02 -6.18 54.25
N ASN A 8 -18.56 -7.02 55.17
CA ASN A 8 -19.08 -7.09 56.55
C ASN A 8 -18.91 -5.80 57.37
N LEU A 9 -18.25 -4.78 56.82
CA LEU A 9 -18.07 -3.45 57.42
C LEU A 9 -18.95 -2.38 56.72
N GLY A 10 -19.85 -2.78 55.82
CA GLY A 10 -20.72 -1.86 55.09
C GLY A 10 -20.00 -1.02 54.02
N GLN A 11 -18.79 -1.40 53.62
CA GLN A 11 -18.01 -0.72 52.59
C GLN A 11 -18.23 -1.37 51.23
N LEU A 12 -18.29 -0.58 50.16
CA LEU A 12 -18.37 -1.08 48.79
C LEU A 12 -17.18 -2.01 48.51
N THR A 13 -17.45 -3.23 48.08
CA THR A 13 -16.42 -4.08 47.49
C THR A 13 -16.30 -3.70 46.02
N PRO A 14 -15.17 -3.13 45.57
CA PRO A 14 -14.99 -2.79 44.18
C PRO A 14 -15.04 -4.08 43.34
N MET A 15 -15.89 -4.10 42.32
CA MET A 15 -15.96 -5.19 41.36
C MET A 15 -14.64 -5.22 40.57
N LYS A 16 -13.99 -6.38 40.53
CA LYS A 16 -12.74 -6.56 39.79
C LYS A 16 -12.97 -7.37 38.54
N LEU A 17 -12.22 -7.02 37.50
CA LEU A 17 -11.98 -7.91 36.36
C LEU A 17 -10.68 -8.66 36.60
N LEU A 18 -10.80 -9.96 36.86
CA LEU A 18 -9.69 -10.88 37.02
C LEU A 18 -9.37 -11.54 35.68
N TYR A 19 -8.16 -12.08 35.56
CA TYR A 19 -7.76 -12.87 34.39
C TYR A 19 -6.77 -13.96 34.79
N GLY A 20 -6.73 -15.04 34.02
CA GLY A 20 -5.78 -16.13 34.23
C GLY A 20 -5.98 -17.27 33.25
N ARG A 21 -5.23 -18.36 33.46
CA ARG A 21 -5.34 -19.59 32.65
C ARG A 21 -6.29 -20.57 33.32
N GLY A 22 -7.09 -21.29 32.53
CA GLY A 22 -8.14 -22.18 32.99
C GLY A 22 -9.40 -21.46 33.50
N ALA A 23 -10.44 -22.24 33.80
CA ALA A 23 -11.64 -21.72 34.44
C ALA A 23 -11.31 -21.30 35.89
N PRO A 24 -11.90 -20.22 36.41
CA PRO A 24 -11.58 -19.74 37.74
C PRO A 24 -12.09 -20.71 38.82
N ALA A 25 -11.24 -21.06 39.78
CA ALA A 25 -11.66 -21.83 40.94
C ALA A 25 -12.50 -20.96 41.89
N ASN A 26 -13.40 -21.60 42.67
CA ASN A 26 -14.29 -20.90 43.59
C ASN A 26 -13.57 -20.15 44.73
N ASN A 27 -12.30 -20.45 45.00
CA ASN A 27 -11.46 -19.68 45.94
C ASN A 27 -10.79 -18.44 45.31
N VAL A 28 -10.95 -18.22 44.00
CA VAL A 28 -10.46 -17.03 43.30
C VAL A 28 -11.56 -15.98 43.21
N GLY A 29 -11.24 -14.74 43.58
CA GLY A 29 -12.14 -13.59 43.51
C GLY A 29 -13.26 -13.59 44.56
N ASN A 30 -13.94 -12.46 44.66
CA ASN A 30 -15.10 -12.25 45.51
C ASN A 30 -16.39 -12.24 44.69
N ASP A 31 -17.53 -12.40 45.37
CA ASP A 31 -18.83 -12.20 44.73
C ASP A 31 -18.92 -10.78 44.14
N GLY A 32 -19.44 -10.68 42.91
CA GLY A 32 -19.42 -9.46 42.10
C GLY A 32 -18.26 -9.36 41.10
N ASP A 33 -17.19 -10.17 41.24
CA ASP A 33 -16.07 -10.13 40.31
C ASP A 33 -16.42 -10.78 38.95
N SER A 34 -15.73 -10.34 37.90
CA SER A 34 -15.71 -11.00 36.58
C SER A 34 -14.32 -11.59 36.33
N TYR A 35 -14.22 -12.60 35.46
CA TYR A 35 -12.96 -13.28 35.16
C TYR A 35 -12.84 -13.58 33.67
N ILE A 36 -11.66 -13.34 33.08
CA ILE A 36 -11.33 -13.75 31.70
C ILE A 36 -10.36 -14.93 31.75
N ASN A 37 -10.77 -16.06 31.18
CA ASN A 37 -9.89 -17.19 30.91
C ASN A 37 -9.10 -16.93 29.62
N LEU A 38 -7.79 -16.82 29.73
CA LEU A 38 -6.88 -16.52 28.62
C LEU A 38 -6.63 -17.72 27.69
N ASP A 39 -6.95 -18.95 28.10
CA ASP A 39 -6.72 -20.14 27.27
C ASP A 39 -7.75 -20.27 26.15
N ASN A 40 -9.00 -19.89 26.43
CA ASN A 40 -10.10 -20.02 25.47
C ASN A 40 -10.84 -18.70 25.23
N SER A 41 -10.46 -17.62 25.90
CA SER A 41 -11.13 -16.31 25.86
C SER A 41 -12.61 -16.44 26.23
N PHE A 42 -12.89 -17.13 27.35
CA PHE A 42 -14.19 -17.12 27.98
C PHE A 42 -14.23 -16.08 29.10
N MET A 43 -15.33 -15.35 29.20
CA MET A 43 -15.62 -14.46 30.31
C MET A 43 -16.62 -15.14 31.26
N PHE A 44 -16.30 -15.14 32.55
CA PHE A 44 -17.12 -15.66 33.63
C PHE A 44 -17.55 -14.50 34.51
N GLY A 45 -18.78 -14.54 35.01
CA GLY A 45 -19.25 -13.62 36.03
C GLY A 45 -20.62 -13.00 35.74
N PRO A 46 -21.12 -12.20 36.69
CA PRO A 46 -20.51 -11.93 38.00
C PRO A 46 -20.50 -13.17 38.92
N LYS A 47 -19.43 -13.38 39.67
CA LYS A 47 -19.39 -14.44 40.70
C LYS A 47 -20.49 -14.21 41.72
N THR A 48 -21.22 -15.26 42.10
CA THR A 48 -22.37 -15.15 43.00
C THR A 48 -22.42 -16.36 43.93
N GLY A 49 -22.61 -16.12 45.24
CA GLY A 49 -22.73 -17.18 46.24
C GLY A 49 -21.45 -18.00 46.40
N GLY A 50 -20.28 -17.41 46.17
CA GLY A 50 -18.99 -18.08 46.18
C GLY A 50 -18.70 -18.94 44.94
N VAL A 51 -19.58 -18.94 43.93
CA VAL A 51 -19.49 -19.79 42.74
C VAL A 51 -19.39 -18.95 41.47
N TRP A 52 -18.52 -19.37 40.55
CA TRP A 52 -18.45 -18.78 39.22
C TRP A 52 -19.55 -19.35 38.32
N PRO A 53 -20.38 -18.51 37.67
CA PRO A 53 -21.35 -18.99 36.69
C PRO A 53 -20.66 -19.54 35.45
N SER A 54 -21.40 -20.26 34.60
CA SER A 54 -20.91 -20.72 33.30
C SER A 54 -20.36 -19.55 32.48
N GLY A 55 -19.19 -19.75 31.88
CA GLY A 55 -18.54 -18.74 31.06
C GLY A 55 -19.18 -18.61 29.68
N TYR A 56 -19.03 -17.44 29.09
CA TYR A 56 -19.42 -17.13 27.71
C TYR A 56 -18.17 -16.85 26.87
N SER A 57 -18.13 -17.35 25.64
CA SER A 57 -17.06 -16.98 24.69
C SER A 57 -17.15 -15.49 24.39
N ILE A 58 -16.02 -14.79 24.47
CA ILE A 58 -15.89 -13.40 23.98
C ILE A 58 -15.19 -13.34 22.62
N LYS A 59 -14.92 -14.49 21.99
CA LYS A 59 -14.48 -14.53 20.59
C LYS A 59 -15.69 -14.39 19.69
N GLY A 60 -15.63 -13.42 18.77
CA GLY A 60 -16.52 -13.38 17.61
C GLY A 60 -16.11 -14.39 16.54
N ASP A 61 -16.95 -14.52 15.53
CA ASP A 61 -16.63 -15.33 14.35
C ASP A 61 -15.39 -14.79 13.63
N LYS A 62 -14.71 -15.68 12.90
CA LYS A 62 -13.61 -15.27 12.04
C LYS A 62 -14.13 -14.28 10.99
N GLY A 63 -13.41 -13.19 10.76
CA GLY A 63 -13.72 -12.28 9.65
C GLY A 63 -13.60 -12.96 8.28
N ASP A 64 -14.31 -12.41 7.29
CA ASP A 64 -14.27 -12.90 5.92
C ASP A 64 -12.86 -12.85 5.32
N LYS A 65 -12.61 -13.74 4.35
CA LYS A 65 -11.38 -13.68 3.57
C LYS A 65 -11.39 -12.38 2.75
N GLY A 66 -10.25 -11.69 2.66
CA GLY A 66 -10.11 -10.55 1.76
C GLY A 66 -10.26 -10.95 0.29
N ASP A 67 -10.66 -9.98 -0.55
CA ASP A 67 -10.80 -10.17 -1.98
C ASP A 67 -9.48 -10.63 -2.63
N THR A 68 -9.59 -11.44 -3.69
CA THR A 68 -8.42 -11.77 -4.50
C THR A 68 -8.00 -10.51 -5.24
N GLY A 69 -6.75 -10.05 -5.05
CA GLY A 69 -6.23 -8.92 -5.81
C GLY A 69 -6.22 -9.24 -7.31
N ASP A 70 -6.56 -8.28 -8.16
CA ASP A 70 -6.59 -8.54 -9.60
C ASP A 70 -5.18 -8.88 -10.12
N VAL A 71 -5.16 -9.81 -11.08
CA VAL A 71 -3.94 -10.23 -11.76
C VAL A 71 -3.41 -9.12 -12.68
N ASN A 72 -2.08 -9.03 -12.82
CA ASN A 72 -1.37 -8.17 -13.78
C ASN A 72 -1.69 -6.66 -13.69
N LYS A 73 -2.04 -6.15 -12.50
CA LYS A 73 -2.15 -4.71 -12.29
C LYS A 73 -0.80 -4.08 -12.00
N THR A 74 -0.50 -3.00 -12.72
CA THR A 74 0.67 -2.15 -12.47
C THR A 74 0.20 -0.73 -12.16
N PRO A 75 0.63 -0.12 -11.04
CA PRO A 75 0.35 1.27 -10.73
C PRO A 75 0.78 2.23 -11.86
N ILE A 76 -0.07 3.23 -12.12
CA ILE A 76 0.19 4.30 -13.09
C ILE A 76 0.45 5.60 -12.32
N ALA A 77 1.64 6.19 -12.51
CA ALA A 77 1.94 7.56 -12.11
C ALA A 77 1.41 8.53 -13.18
N ARG A 78 0.35 9.27 -12.87
CA ARG A 78 -0.20 10.30 -13.77
C ARG A 78 0.42 11.66 -13.44
N MET A 79 0.99 12.32 -14.43
CA MET A 79 1.77 13.54 -14.24
C MET A 79 1.31 14.63 -15.21
N ASN A 80 1.12 15.86 -14.71
CA ASN A 80 0.88 17.04 -15.54
C ASN A 80 2.07 17.98 -15.42
N VAL A 81 2.96 17.96 -16.41
CA VAL A 81 4.24 18.64 -16.39
C VAL A 81 4.08 20.03 -17.00
N THR A 82 4.16 21.07 -16.16
CA THR A 82 4.04 22.48 -16.56
C THR A 82 5.37 23.23 -16.62
N GLY A 83 6.42 22.65 -16.01
CA GLY A 83 7.79 23.17 -16.07
C GLY A 83 8.69 22.34 -16.99
N ASN A 84 9.97 22.70 -17.04
CA ASN A 84 10.93 22.11 -17.97
C ASN A 84 11.51 20.76 -17.51
N GLY A 85 10.94 20.11 -16.50
CA GLY A 85 11.47 18.89 -15.90
C GLY A 85 10.40 17.83 -15.65
N LEU A 86 10.68 16.59 -16.02
CA LEU A 86 9.90 15.40 -15.73
C LEU A 86 10.81 14.35 -15.08
N ASP A 87 10.60 14.09 -13.78
CA ASP A 87 11.34 13.03 -13.08
C ASP A 87 10.54 11.72 -13.07
N LEU A 88 11.19 10.66 -13.55
CA LEU A 88 10.65 9.31 -13.53
C LEU A 88 11.22 8.59 -12.31
N ASP A 89 10.53 8.69 -11.17
CA ASP A 89 10.92 8.01 -9.93
C ASP A 89 10.56 6.52 -9.99
N LEU A 90 11.59 5.67 -10.10
CA LEU A 90 11.47 4.21 -10.18
C LEU A 90 11.38 3.52 -8.81
N SER A 91 11.00 4.26 -7.76
CA SER A 91 10.70 3.70 -6.44
C SER A 91 9.68 2.55 -6.53
N THR A 92 9.79 1.59 -5.61
CA THR A 92 9.21 0.25 -5.76
C THR A 92 7.70 0.28 -6.01
N GLY A 93 7.30 -0.16 -7.21
CA GLY A 93 5.90 -0.45 -7.56
C GLY A 93 5.33 0.36 -8.72
N ILE A 94 5.96 1.44 -9.17
CA ILE A 94 5.51 2.16 -10.36
C ILE A 94 6.05 1.45 -11.60
N GLY A 95 5.16 0.95 -12.46
CA GLY A 95 5.57 0.36 -13.74
C GLY A 95 5.02 1.08 -14.97
N CYS A 96 4.25 2.15 -14.78
CA CYS A 96 3.83 3.02 -15.87
C CYS A 96 3.82 4.50 -15.45
N PHE A 97 4.44 5.36 -16.25
CA PHE A 97 4.33 6.81 -16.18
C PHE A 97 3.45 7.30 -17.32
N ASN A 98 2.43 8.08 -17.01
CA ASN A 98 1.56 8.72 -18.00
C ASN A 98 1.64 10.23 -17.78
N ALA A 99 2.47 10.90 -18.58
CA ALA A 99 2.81 12.30 -18.40
C ALA A 99 2.27 13.15 -19.55
N THR A 100 1.59 14.24 -19.22
CA THR A 100 1.28 15.33 -20.16
C THR A 100 2.36 16.39 -20.05
N ILE A 101 3.06 16.68 -21.16
CA ILE A 101 4.07 17.74 -21.23
C ILE A 101 3.47 19.00 -21.82
N ASN A 102 3.60 20.13 -21.12
CA ASN A 102 2.99 21.41 -21.51
C ASN A 102 4.03 22.51 -21.83
N SER A 103 5.31 22.24 -21.60
CA SER A 103 6.40 23.18 -21.89
C SER A 103 7.05 22.84 -23.24
N PRO A 104 7.48 23.86 -24.03
CA PRO A 104 8.14 23.63 -25.32
C PRO A 104 9.35 22.69 -25.25
N GLN A 105 10.01 22.66 -24.08
CA GLN A 105 11.13 21.79 -23.77
C GLN A 105 10.92 21.16 -22.39
N THR A 106 11.03 19.83 -22.33
CA THR A 106 11.01 19.07 -21.08
C THR A 106 12.25 18.19 -21.01
N ALA A 107 13.06 18.37 -19.96
CA ALA A 107 14.15 17.46 -19.63
C ALA A 107 13.60 16.30 -18.81
N ILE A 108 13.90 15.07 -19.23
CA ILE A 108 13.52 13.86 -18.51
C ILE A 108 14.69 13.41 -17.65
N THR A 109 14.40 13.07 -16.39
CA THR A 109 15.34 12.44 -15.44
C THR A 109 14.79 11.11 -14.95
N ILE A 110 15.66 10.26 -14.41
CA ILE A 110 15.29 9.04 -13.69
C ILE A 110 15.85 9.16 -12.29
N SER A 111 15.01 8.98 -11.28
CA SER A 111 15.42 8.85 -9.89
C SER A 111 15.16 7.43 -9.39
N ASN A 112 15.90 7.02 -8.36
CA ASN A 112 15.83 5.69 -7.74
C ASN A 112 15.82 4.52 -8.75
N PRO A 113 16.75 4.46 -9.72
CA PRO A 113 16.79 3.37 -10.68
C PRO A 113 16.93 2.02 -9.98
N ALA A 114 16.56 0.95 -10.68
CA ALA A 114 16.89 -0.41 -10.27
C ALA A 114 18.35 -0.51 -9.81
N THR A 115 18.63 -1.32 -8.80
CA THR A 115 20.01 -1.53 -8.28
C THR A 115 20.41 -3.00 -8.28
N ASP A 116 19.45 -3.91 -8.39
CA ASP A 116 19.70 -5.35 -8.41
C ASP A 116 19.94 -5.83 -9.84
N ALA A 117 21.19 -6.22 -10.12
CA ALA A 117 21.62 -6.66 -11.44
C ALA A 117 21.18 -8.09 -11.78
N ASN A 118 20.58 -8.83 -10.84
CA ASN A 118 20.13 -10.21 -11.09
C ASN A 118 18.70 -10.29 -11.64
N PHE A 119 18.01 -9.15 -11.76
CA PHE A 119 16.64 -9.09 -12.25
C PHE A 119 16.53 -8.13 -13.43
N VAL A 120 15.80 -8.58 -14.46
CA VAL A 120 15.28 -7.67 -15.48
C VAL A 120 14.19 -6.82 -14.87
N ARG A 121 14.23 -5.51 -15.14
CA ARG A 121 13.14 -4.60 -14.76
C ARG A 121 12.70 -3.79 -15.96
N SER A 122 11.39 -3.55 -16.03
CA SER A 122 10.78 -2.78 -17.10
C SER A 122 9.81 -1.74 -16.57
N PHE A 123 9.68 -0.62 -17.26
CA PHE A 123 8.59 0.34 -17.07
C PHE A 123 8.17 0.93 -18.41
N SER A 124 6.93 1.41 -18.47
CA SER A 124 6.41 2.14 -19.63
C SER A 124 6.32 3.63 -19.36
N LEU A 125 6.47 4.44 -20.41
CA LEU A 125 6.19 5.87 -20.40
C LEU A 125 5.25 6.21 -21.54
N VAL A 126 4.22 6.98 -21.25
CA VAL A 126 3.37 7.64 -22.24
C VAL A 126 3.59 9.14 -22.09
N LEU A 127 3.95 9.79 -23.19
CA LEU A 127 4.08 11.24 -23.28
C LEU A 127 2.95 11.81 -24.11
N LYS A 128 2.10 12.65 -23.52
CA LYS A 128 1.03 13.37 -24.21
C LYS A 128 1.42 14.82 -24.47
N GLN A 129 1.17 15.28 -25.70
CA GLN A 129 1.31 16.68 -26.08
C GLN A 129 0.21 17.54 -25.42
N GLY A 130 0.55 18.24 -24.34
CA GLY A 130 -0.42 19.07 -23.60
C GLY A 130 -0.79 20.35 -24.33
N THR A 131 0.21 21.13 -24.77
CA THR A 131 0.06 22.37 -25.55
C THR A 131 0.41 22.20 -27.03
N GLY A 132 0.99 21.05 -27.40
CA GLY A 132 1.44 20.77 -28.77
C GLY A 132 2.86 21.29 -29.04
N SER A 133 3.55 20.64 -29.98
CA SER A 133 4.93 20.92 -30.40
C SER A 133 5.97 20.91 -29.27
N ASN A 134 5.65 20.28 -28.15
CA ASN A 134 6.55 20.12 -27.02
C ASN A 134 7.57 19.03 -27.33
N LYS A 135 8.81 19.26 -26.92
CA LYS A 135 9.94 18.37 -27.18
C LYS A 135 10.53 17.86 -25.87
N VAL A 136 11.04 16.64 -25.90
CA VAL A 136 12.01 16.22 -24.88
C VAL A 136 13.36 16.82 -25.24
N SER A 137 13.84 17.76 -24.42
CA SER A 137 15.10 18.45 -24.65
C SER A 137 16.30 17.58 -24.27
N THR A 138 16.14 16.76 -23.23
CA THR A 138 17.18 15.87 -22.74
C THR A 138 16.55 14.55 -22.28
N TRP A 139 17.11 13.44 -22.75
CA TRP A 139 16.86 12.12 -22.19
C TRP A 139 18.01 11.74 -21.22
N PRO A 140 17.75 10.96 -20.16
CA PRO A 140 18.81 10.46 -19.29
C PRO A 140 19.88 9.71 -20.08
N ALA A 141 21.17 10.01 -19.83
CA ALA A 141 22.28 9.40 -20.56
C ALA A 141 22.39 7.88 -20.37
N ILE A 142 21.76 7.34 -19.32
CA ILE A 142 21.65 5.91 -19.05
C ILE A 142 20.67 5.20 -20.00
N ILE A 143 19.81 5.93 -20.71
CA ILE A 143 18.94 5.37 -21.74
C ILE A 143 19.75 5.17 -23.02
N LYS A 144 19.75 3.93 -23.51
CA LYS A 144 20.35 3.49 -24.76
C LYS A 144 19.22 3.15 -25.73
N TRP A 145 18.99 4.03 -26.69
CA TRP A 145 17.91 3.84 -27.66
C TRP A 145 18.19 2.67 -28.59
N ASN A 146 17.19 1.80 -28.77
CA ASN A 146 17.24 0.83 -29.84
C ASN A 146 17.25 1.59 -31.19
N GLY A 147 18.30 1.41 -32.00
CA GLY A 147 18.57 2.24 -33.18
C GLY A 147 19.48 3.46 -32.95
N GLY A 148 19.99 3.65 -31.72
CA GLY A 148 21.07 4.59 -31.40
C GLY A 148 20.68 6.07 -31.29
N VAL A 149 19.43 6.43 -31.62
CA VAL A 149 18.94 7.81 -31.60
C VAL A 149 17.61 7.88 -30.85
N ALA A 150 17.42 8.96 -30.08
CA ALA A 150 16.17 9.21 -29.40
C ALA A 150 15.01 9.41 -30.41
N PRO A 151 13.82 8.82 -30.17
CA PRO A 151 12.68 8.99 -31.06
C PRO A 151 12.19 10.43 -31.14
N VAL A 152 11.66 10.80 -32.30
CA VAL A 152 10.97 12.09 -32.50
C VAL A 152 9.52 11.93 -32.06
N LEU A 153 9.07 12.84 -31.19
CA LEU A 153 7.67 12.87 -30.72
C LEU A 153 6.70 13.37 -31.78
N SER A 154 5.46 12.92 -31.67
CA SER A 154 4.32 13.55 -32.32
C SER A 154 4.11 14.97 -31.76
N TYR A 155 3.61 15.88 -32.59
CA TYR A 155 3.56 17.32 -32.26
C TYR A 155 2.14 17.87 -32.05
N ALA A 156 1.09 17.21 -32.55
CA ALA A 156 -0.26 17.73 -32.44
C ALA A 156 -0.73 17.73 -30.98
N GLN A 157 -1.48 18.75 -30.57
CA GLN A 157 -2.04 18.77 -29.21
C GLN A 157 -2.95 17.55 -28.98
N GLY A 158 -2.84 16.95 -27.80
CA GLY A 158 -3.69 15.84 -27.36
C GLY A 158 -3.21 14.46 -27.77
N VAL A 159 -2.25 14.35 -28.68
CA VAL A 159 -1.71 13.06 -29.14
C VAL A 159 -0.67 12.53 -28.16
N SER A 160 -0.55 11.21 -28.09
CA SER A 160 0.41 10.56 -27.19
C SER A 160 1.42 9.70 -27.95
N ASP A 161 2.61 9.56 -27.41
CA ASP A 161 3.63 8.61 -27.86
C ASP A 161 3.98 7.67 -26.71
N ALA A 162 4.24 6.40 -27.00
CA ALA A 162 4.54 5.39 -25.99
C ALA A 162 5.96 4.83 -26.13
N PHE A 163 6.53 4.54 -24.96
CA PHE A 163 7.87 4.03 -24.78
C PHE A 163 7.85 2.88 -23.77
N MET A 164 8.76 1.94 -23.97
CA MET A 164 9.10 0.92 -22.98
C MET A 164 10.59 0.99 -22.69
N PHE A 165 10.96 0.81 -21.44
CA PHE A 165 12.33 0.80 -20.99
C PHE A 165 12.62 -0.47 -20.22
N GLU A 166 13.75 -1.10 -20.50
CA GLU A 166 14.19 -2.32 -19.83
C GLU A 166 15.64 -2.19 -19.36
N THR A 167 15.93 -2.66 -18.15
CA THR A 167 17.32 -2.80 -17.67
C THR A 167 17.63 -4.27 -17.41
N TYR A 168 18.87 -4.64 -17.73
CA TYR A 168 19.44 -5.98 -17.54
C TYR A 168 20.66 -5.94 -16.62
N ASP A 169 20.99 -4.78 -16.06
CA ASP A 169 22.25 -4.53 -15.36
C ASP A 169 22.07 -3.80 -14.02
N GLY A 170 20.87 -3.88 -13.45
CA GLY A 170 20.53 -3.21 -12.20
C GLY A 170 20.57 -1.70 -12.37
N GLY A 171 19.89 -1.20 -13.42
CA GLY A 171 19.60 0.21 -13.65
C GLY A 171 20.78 1.09 -14.07
N LYS A 172 21.96 0.51 -14.35
CA LYS A 172 23.10 1.26 -14.88
C LYS A 172 22.84 1.73 -16.30
N SER A 173 22.12 0.93 -17.08
CA SER A 173 21.59 1.30 -18.38
C SER A 173 20.18 0.77 -18.57
N TYR A 174 19.41 1.49 -19.40
CA TYR A 174 18.10 1.07 -19.86
C TYR A 174 18.08 1.06 -21.38
N VAL A 175 17.65 -0.04 -21.98
CA VAL A 175 17.30 -0.09 -23.40
C VAL A 175 15.96 0.62 -23.57
N GLY A 176 15.93 1.67 -24.39
CA GLY A 176 14.72 2.41 -24.73
C GLY A 176 14.12 1.92 -26.04
N TYR A 177 12.85 1.49 -25.99
CA TYR A 177 12.07 1.09 -27.15
C TYR A 177 11.01 2.14 -27.44
N PHE A 178 10.93 2.57 -28.69
CA PHE A 178 9.80 3.36 -29.16
C PHE A 178 8.67 2.43 -29.58
N VAL A 179 7.58 2.43 -28.81
CA VAL A 179 6.47 1.49 -29.02
C VAL A 179 5.57 1.99 -30.14
N GLY A 180 5.31 3.30 -30.19
CA GLY A 180 4.49 3.89 -31.24
C GLY A 180 4.27 5.38 -31.05
N ASN A 181 3.99 6.03 -32.18
CA ASN A 181 3.68 7.45 -32.25
C ASN A 181 2.18 7.68 -32.51
N ASN A 182 1.69 8.86 -32.12
CA ASN A 182 0.34 9.34 -32.41
C ASN A 182 -0.77 8.36 -31.96
N ILE A 183 -0.58 7.83 -30.75
CA ILE A 183 -1.52 6.90 -30.13
C ILE A 183 -2.78 7.70 -29.74
N PRO A 184 -3.97 7.24 -30.16
CA PRO A 184 -5.22 7.89 -29.80
C PRO A 184 -5.44 7.89 -28.29
N ALA A 185 -6.10 8.94 -27.80
CA ALA A 185 -6.41 9.14 -26.38
C ALA A 185 -7.43 8.12 -25.85
#